data_AF-A0A847A4X4-F1
#
_entry.id   AF-A0A847A4X4-F1
#
_cell.length_a   1.000
_cell.length_b   1.000
_cell.length_c   1.000
_cell.angle_alpha   90.00
_cell.angle_beta   90.00
_cell.angle_gamma   90.00
#
_symmetry.space_group_name_H-M   'P 1'
#
loop_
_entity.id
_entity.type
_entity.pdbx_description
1 polymer ?
#
loop_
_entity_poly.entity_id
_entity_poly.type
_entity_poly.pdbx_seq_one_letter_code
_entity_poly.pdbx_strand_id
1 'polypeptide(L)'
;GLLIGLVTGTVLAVIAEAVFKIGSGQENPGGWGLTVPARTGSSFSIPDLSLVGAVGFDFRKDGAITVVMLVFSLLFMNFFDAMGTFTGLSREAGLADSKGNFPRLKSALVVEGVGAIAGGFTSSSSNTVFIESGSGIGEGARTGLANIVTGLLFLAAMFLTPLAEIVPTEVAAAALVVVGAMMMTQIKAVDMSRFDVALPVFLTVTVMPFSYSIANGIGAGFVSWVIIRALSGKSREIHWLLWIVAAGFVLYFARGPLETLLLS
;
A
#
# COMPACT_ATOMS: atom_id res chain seq x y z
N GLY A 1 9.82 18.44 -6.29
CA GLY A 1 10.65 17.77 -7.33
C GLY A 1 9.86 16.72 -8.10
N LEU A 2 9.23 15.77 -7.41
CA LEU A 2 8.53 14.64 -8.03
C LEU A 2 7.45 15.06 -9.05
N LEU A 3 6.59 16.02 -8.69
CA LEU A 3 5.54 16.52 -9.59
C LEU A 3 6.11 17.19 -10.85
N ILE A 4 7.19 17.97 -10.71
CA ILE A 4 7.89 18.57 -11.85
C ILE A 4 8.49 17.46 -12.73
N GLY A 5 9.08 16.43 -12.13
CA GLY A 5 9.61 15.27 -12.84
C GLY A 5 8.52 14.50 -13.60
N LEU A 6 7.35 14.32 -12.99
CA LEU A 6 6.20 13.66 -13.62
C LEU A 6 5.69 14.50 -14.79
N VAL A 7 5.42 15.79 -14.60
CA VAL A 7 4.95 16.69 -15.67
C VAL A 7 5.96 16.78 -16.80
N THR A 8 7.24 17.01 -16.48
CA THR A 8 8.31 17.12 -17.49
C THR A 8 8.49 15.80 -18.23
N GLY A 9 8.48 14.68 -17.53
CA GLY A 9 8.58 13.34 -18.10
C GLY A 9 7.41 13.03 -19.04
N THR A 10 6.19 13.34 -18.63
CA THR A 10 5.00 13.20 -19.48
C THR A 10 5.07 14.08 -20.73
N VAL A 11 5.48 15.34 -20.59
CA VAL A 11 5.64 16.24 -21.76
C VAL A 11 6.69 15.71 -22.73
N LEU A 12 7.85 15.26 -22.22
CA LEU A 12 8.89 14.66 -23.05
C LEU A 12 8.42 13.37 -23.73
N ALA A 13 7.65 12.54 -23.03
CA ALA A 13 7.08 11.32 -23.59
C ALA A 13 6.08 11.61 -24.71
N VAL A 14 5.22 12.63 -24.55
CA VAL A 14 4.29 13.08 -25.59
C VAL A 14 5.05 13.61 -26.82
N ILE A 15 6.13 14.37 -26.62
CA ILE A 15 6.98 14.86 -27.71
C ILE A 15 7.65 13.68 -28.42
N ALA A 16 8.20 12.73 -27.68
CA ALA A 16 8.83 11.54 -28.25
C ALA A 16 7.84 10.72 -29.08
N GLU A 17 6.61 10.53 -28.60
CA GLU A 17 5.58 9.84 -29.37
C GLU A 17 5.17 10.61 -30.64
N ALA A 18 5.05 11.94 -30.56
CA ALA A 18 4.73 12.76 -31.72
C ALA A 18 5.81 12.71 -32.82
N VAL A 19 7.08 12.59 -32.44
CA VAL A 19 8.23 12.55 -33.36
C VAL A 19 8.47 11.14 -33.91
N PHE A 20 8.48 10.13 -33.05
CA PHE A 20 8.90 8.78 -33.39
C PHE A 20 7.74 7.83 -33.71
N LYS A 21 6.49 8.19 -33.37
CA LYS A 21 5.26 7.39 -33.62
C LYS A 21 5.45 5.93 -33.22
N ILE A 22 5.93 5.73 -32.00
CA ILE A 22 6.36 4.43 -31.50
C ILE A 22 5.14 3.53 -31.31
N GLY A 23 3.99 4.12 -30.95
CA GLY A 23 2.72 3.44 -30.81
C GLY A 23 2.65 2.52 -29.59
N SER A 24 1.62 1.68 -29.54
CA SER A 24 1.39 0.75 -28.44
C SER A 24 2.36 -0.43 -28.47
N GLY A 25 2.86 -0.81 -27.30
CA GLY A 25 3.65 -2.02 -27.05
C GLY A 25 2.93 -3.32 -27.41
N GLN A 26 1.59 -3.28 -27.53
CA GLN A 26 0.79 -4.41 -28.00
C GLN A 26 0.88 -4.63 -29.51
N GLU A 27 1.13 -3.57 -30.28
CA GLU A 27 1.23 -3.62 -31.75
C GLU A 27 2.68 -3.59 -32.22
N ASN A 28 3.55 -2.87 -31.50
CA ASN A 28 4.98 -2.76 -31.75
C ASN A 28 5.78 -3.23 -30.53
N PRO A 29 6.67 -4.24 -30.62
CA PRO A 29 7.45 -4.73 -29.47
C PRO A 29 8.37 -3.69 -28.79
N GLY A 30 8.66 -2.56 -29.46
CA GLY A 30 9.39 -1.42 -28.91
C GLY A 30 8.52 -0.21 -28.54
N GLY A 31 7.19 -0.36 -28.56
CA GLY A 31 6.18 0.64 -28.22
C GLY A 31 6.06 0.95 -26.73
N TRP A 32 5.24 1.94 -26.41
CA TRP A 32 4.91 2.30 -25.02
C TRP A 32 4.16 1.17 -24.31
N GLY A 33 4.24 1.07 -22.98
CA GLY A 33 3.57 0.04 -22.20
C GLY A 33 2.04 0.08 -22.24
N LEU A 34 1.39 0.17 -21.07
CA LEU A 34 -0.09 0.11 -20.99
C LEU A 34 -0.77 1.40 -21.47
N THR A 35 0.00 2.48 -21.61
CA THR A 35 -0.54 3.81 -21.88
C THR A 35 0.34 4.51 -22.90
N VAL A 36 -0.21 4.78 -24.09
CA VAL A 36 0.47 5.56 -25.13
C VAL A 36 0.31 7.05 -24.78
N PRO A 37 1.40 7.81 -24.62
CA PRO A 37 1.36 9.23 -24.30
C PRO A 37 0.98 10.06 -25.54
N ALA A 38 -0.23 9.85 -26.03
CA ALA A 38 -0.81 10.58 -27.16
C ALA A 38 -1.93 11.49 -26.66
N ARG A 39 -2.02 12.69 -27.23
CA ARG A 39 -3.11 13.62 -26.92
C ARG A 39 -4.34 13.25 -27.75
N THR A 40 -5.07 12.23 -27.34
CA THR A 40 -6.32 11.81 -28.01
C THR A 40 -7.53 12.36 -27.29
N GLY A 41 -8.18 13.38 -27.86
CA GLY A 41 -9.51 13.85 -27.43
C GLY A 41 -9.56 15.15 -26.61
N SER A 42 -10.71 15.39 -25.97
CA SER A 42 -10.98 16.54 -25.11
C SER A 42 -10.28 16.41 -23.76
N SER A 43 -9.73 17.51 -23.23
CA SER A 43 -9.11 17.55 -21.89
C SER A 43 -10.12 17.41 -20.73
N PHE A 44 -11.40 17.29 -21.06
CA PHE A 44 -12.51 17.20 -20.13
C PHE A 44 -13.40 16.01 -20.52
N SER A 45 -13.79 15.21 -19.54
CA SER A 45 -14.77 14.14 -19.70
C SER A 45 -15.79 14.16 -18.56
N ILE A 46 -16.99 13.64 -18.82
CA ILE A 46 -17.97 13.36 -17.76
C ILE A 46 -17.55 12.03 -17.13
N PRO A 47 -17.32 11.97 -15.80
CA PRO A 47 -16.91 10.74 -15.15
C PRO A 47 -18.00 9.67 -15.22
N ASP A 48 -17.60 8.43 -15.51
CA ASP A 48 -18.49 7.28 -15.42
C ASP A 48 -18.54 6.77 -13.98
N LEU A 49 -19.73 6.82 -13.38
CA LEU A 49 -20.00 6.36 -12.02
C LEU A 49 -20.85 5.08 -12.00
N SER A 50 -20.98 4.39 -13.15
CA SER A 50 -21.77 3.17 -13.28
C SER A 50 -21.36 2.03 -12.34
N LEU A 51 -20.10 2.01 -11.93
CA LEU A 51 -19.53 1.02 -11.01
C LEU A 51 -19.82 1.33 -9.53
N VAL A 52 -20.30 2.53 -9.21
CA VAL A 52 -20.63 2.90 -7.82
C VAL A 52 -21.87 2.12 -7.38
N GLY A 53 -21.73 1.33 -6.31
CA GLY A 53 -22.78 0.46 -5.81
C GLY A 53 -22.90 -0.88 -6.56
N ALA A 54 -22.10 -1.11 -7.60
CA ALA A 54 -22.07 -2.37 -8.36
C ALA A 54 -21.28 -3.47 -7.61
N VAL A 55 -21.73 -3.82 -6.40
CA VAL A 55 -21.05 -4.80 -5.55
C VAL A 55 -21.40 -6.23 -5.97
N GLY A 56 -20.41 -6.95 -6.49
CA GLY A 56 -20.53 -8.36 -6.85
C GLY A 56 -20.26 -9.29 -5.67
N PHE A 57 -21.28 -10.03 -5.22
CA PHE A 57 -21.14 -11.08 -4.20
C PHE A 57 -21.09 -12.47 -4.84
N ASP A 58 -20.09 -12.73 -5.69
CA ASP A 58 -19.90 -14.05 -6.33
C ASP A 58 -19.05 -14.99 -5.45
N PHE A 59 -19.60 -15.39 -4.30
CA PHE A 59 -18.95 -16.34 -3.38
C PHE A 59 -19.07 -17.81 -3.83
N ARG A 60 -19.63 -18.09 -5.02
CA ARG A 60 -19.90 -19.45 -5.48
C ARG A 60 -18.73 -20.06 -6.27
N LYS A 61 -17.84 -19.22 -6.82
CA LYS A 61 -16.68 -19.68 -7.59
C LYS A 61 -15.50 -20.11 -6.72
N ASP A 62 -15.33 -19.48 -5.57
CA ASP A 62 -14.26 -19.74 -4.63
C ASP A 62 -14.82 -20.45 -3.40
N GLY A 63 -14.32 -21.65 -3.07
CA GLY A 63 -14.77 -22.38 -1.88
C GLY A 63 -14.70 -21.52 -0.62
N ALA A 64 -15.60 -21.75 0.35
CA ALA A 64 -15.70 -20.93 1.57
C ALA A 64 -14.37 -20.72 2.30
N ILE A 65 -13.48 -21.72 2.26
CA ILE A 65 -12.12 -21.65 2.82
C ILE A 65 -11.27 -20.60 2.10
N THR A 66 -11.31 -20.54 0.76
CA THR A 66 -10.56 -19.55 -0.04
C THR A 66 -11.02 -18.13 0.26
N VAL A 67 -12.34 -17.90 0.33
CA VAL A 67 -12.91 -16.58 0.67
C VAL A 67 -12.49 -16.15 2.07
N VAL A 68 -12.63 -17.03 3.07
CA VAL A 68 -12.23 -16.74 4.45
C VAL A 68 -10.74 -16.42 4.53
N MET A 69 -9.90 -17.18 3.84
CA MET A 69 -8.45 -16.95 3.84
C MET A 69 -8.05 -15.67 3.12
N LEU A 70 -8.74 -15.31 2.03
CA LEU A 70 -8.54 -14.05 1.32
C LEU A 70 -8.93 -12.87 2.21
N VAL A 71 -10.12 -12.90 2.81
CA VAL A 71 -10.60 -11.87 3.75
C VAL A 71 -9.66 -11.74 4.94
N PHE A 72 -9.23 -12.86 5.52
CA PHE A 72 -8.28 -12.86 6.62
C PHE A 72 -6.94 -12.22 6.21
N SER A 73 -6.40 -12.59 5.04
CA SER A 73 -5.14 -12.04 4.54
C SER A 73 -5.24 -10.54 4.29
N LEU A 74 -6.30 -10.08 3.61
CA LEU A 74 -6.54 -8.66 3.35
C LEU A 74 -6.74 -7.86 4.64
N LEU A 75 -7.52 -8.40 5.59
CA LEU A 75 -7.75 -7.76 6.89
C LEU A 75 -6.44 -7.58 7.66
N PHE A 76 -5.65 -8.65 7.78
CA PHE A 76 -4.38 -8.62 8.51
C PHE A 76 -3.37 -7.71 7.84
N MET A 77 -3.25 -7.78 6.50
CA MET A 77 -2.41 -6.88 5.72
C MET A 77 -2.79 -5.42 5.96
N ASN A 78 -4.07 -5.07 5.77
CA ASN A 78 -4.56 -3.70 5.90
C ASN A 78 -4.45 -3.19 7.35
N PHE A 79 -4.72 -4.04 8.34
CA PHE A 79 -4.59 -3.68 9.75
C PHE A 79 -3.15 -3.32 10.12
N PHE A 80 -2.18 -4.15 9.74
CA PHE A 80 -0.79 -3.90 10.09
C PHE A 80 -0.16 -2.78 9.27
N ASP A 81 -0.52 -2.65 8.00
CA ASP A 81 -0.09 -1.54 7.15
C ASP A 81 -0.61 -0.20 7.71
N ALA A 82 -1.91 -0.10 8.00
CA ALA A 82 -2.49 1.10 8.61
C ALA A 82 -1.87 1.41 9.97
N MET A 83 -1.67 0.41 10.85
CA MET A 83 -1.00 0.63 12.14
C MET A 83 0.45 1.12 11.98
N GLY A 84 1.20 0.55 11.03
CA GLY A 84 2.56 0.98 10.71
C GLY A 84 2.60 2.42 10.24
N THR A 85 1.71 2.76 9.30
CA THR A 85 1.58 4.12 8.75
C THR A 85 1.13 5.13 9.81
N PHE A 86 0.13 4.82 10.63
CA PHE A 86 -0.28 5.69 11.75
C PHE A 86 0.88 5.94 12.72
N THR A 87 1.63 4.90 13.07
CA THR A 87 2.76 5.03 14.00
C THR A 87 3.90 5.87 13.39
N GLY A 88 4.22 5.68 12.11
CA GLY A 88 5.21 6.48 11.41
C GLY A 88 4.80 7.95 11.31
N LEU A 89 3.60 8.21 10.79
CA LEU A 89 3.09 9.56 10.59
C LEU A 89 2.82 10.30 11.90
N SER A 90 2.40 9.63 12.98
CA SER A 90 2.24 10.30 14.28
C SER A 90 3.55 10.79 14.86
N ARG A 91 4.64 10.04 14.68
CA ARG A 91 5.98 10.49 15.07
C ARG A 91 6.42 11.69 14.27
N GLU A 92 6.24 11.64 12.95
CA GLU A 92 6.58 12.75 12.05
C GLU A 92 5.74 14.00 12.30
N ALA A 93 4.47 13.85 12.68
CA ALA A 93 3.58 14.95 13.03
C ALA A 93 3.80 15.53 14.44
N GLY A 94 4.62 14.87 15.27
CA GLY A 94 4.79 15.23 16.68
C GLY A 94 3.53 14.97 17.52
N LEU A 95 2.67 14.06 17.06
CA LEU A 95 1.40 13.69 17.71
C LEU A 95 1.49 12.37 18.50
N ALA A 96 2.60 11.64 18.38
CA ALA A 96 2.80 10.39 19.10
C ALA A 96 2.80 10.60 20.63
N ASP A 97 2.22 9.64 21.36
CA ASP A 97 2.22 9.66 22.83
C ASP A 97 3.63 9.42 23.41
N SER A 98 3.77 9.46 24.74
CA SER A 98 5.05 9.24 25.43
C SER A 98 5.68 7.86 25.18
N LYS A 99 4.92 6.91 24.63
CA LYS A 99 5.37 5.57 24.25
C LYS A 99 5.58 5.45 22.74
N GLY A 100 5.38 6.53 21.99
CA GLY A 100 5.54 6.58 20.54
C GLY A 100 4.34 6.03 19.77
N ASN A 101 3.17 5.87 20.39
CA ASN A 101 1.97 5.34 19.73
C ASN A 101 1.06 6.46 19.19
N PHE A 102 0.28 6.11 18.16
CA PHE A 102 -0.74 7.00 17.61
C PHE A 102 -1.88 7.25 18.64
N PRO A 103 -2.19 8.52 18.96
CA PRO A 103 -3.28 8.85 19.88
C PRO A 103 -4.63 8.49 19.24
N ARG A 104 -5.52 7.82 19.98
CA ARG A 104 -6.85 7.40 19.49
C ARG A 104 -6.81 6.37 18.34
N LEU A 105 -5.87 5.44 18.38
CA LEU A 105 -5.71 4.37 17.39
C LEU A 105 -7.02 3.61 17.07
N LYS A 106 -7.86 3.33 18.08
CA LYS A 106 -9.17 2.67 17.87
C LYS A 106 -10.07 3.47 16.92
N SER A 107 -10.17 4.78 17.12
CA SER A 107 -10.98 5.65 16.26
C SER A 107 -10.40 5.73 14.85
N ALA A 108 -9.08 5.80 14.72
CA ALA A 108 -8.40 5.81 13.42
C ALA A 108 -8.65 4.52 12.63
N LEU A 109 -8.55 3.35 13.28
CA LEU A 109 -8.85 2.06 12.66
C LEU A 109 -10.32 1.90 12.24
N VAL A 110 -11.26 2.51 12.98
CA VAL A 110 -12.67 2.54 12.56
C VAL A 110 -12.85 3.36 11.29
N VAL A 111 -12.23 4.55 11.22
CA VAL A 111 -12.26 5.39 10.01
C VAL A 111 -11.62 4.67 8.83
N GLU A 112 -10.51 3.97 9.07
CA GLU A 112 -9.84 3.14 8.07
C GLU A 112 -10.75 2.04 7.53
N GLY A 113 -11.44 1.31 8.41
CA GLY A 113 -12.39 0.27 8.00
C GLY A 113 -13.58 0.83 7.22
N VAL A 114 -14.09 2.00 7.61
CA VAL A 114 -15.14 2.71 6.85
C VAL A 114 -14.62 3.14 5.48
N GLY A 115 -13.38 3.60 5.39
CA GLY A 115 -12.71 3.93 4.12
C GLY A 115 -12.59 2.71 3.20
N ALA A 116 -12.16 1.57 3.74
CA ALA A 116 -12.05 0.32 3.01
C ALA A 116 -13.42 -0.14 2.45
N ILE A 117 -14.48 -0.07 3.27
CA ILE A 117 -15.85 -0.38 2.85
C ILE A 117 -16.32 0.59 1.77
N ALA A 118 -16.06 1.89 1.93
CA ALA A 118 -16.42 2.90 0.95
C ALA A 118 -15.73 2.65 -0.40
N GLY A 119 -14.44 2.29 -0.40
CA GLY A 119 -13.70 1.92 -1.60
C GLY A 119 -14.30 0.71 -2.31
N GLY A 120 -14.58 -0.36 -1.58
CA GLY A 120 -15.26 -1.54 -2.12
C GLY A 120 -16.66 -1.24 -2.66
N PHE A 121 -17.41 -0.35 -2.02
CA PHE A 121 -18.73 0.08 -2.49
C PHE A 121 -18.66 0.89 -3.79
N THR A 122 -17.61 1.69 -3.98
CA THR A 122 -17.37 2.42 -5.22
C THR A 122 -16.68 1.58 -6.30
N SER A 123 -16.56 0.26 -6.10
CA SER A 123 -15.79 -0.65 -6.97
C SER A 123 -14.33 -0.19 -7.19
N SER A 124 -13.76 0.51 -6.21
CA SER A 124 -12.35 0.87 -6.18
C SER A 124 -11.56 -0.10 -5.29
N SER A 125 -10.24 0.04 -5.27
CA SER A 125 -9.41 -0.57 -4.25
C SER A 125 -9.76 -0.05 -2.85
N SER A 126 -9.36 -0.81 -1.82
CA SER A 126 -9.49 -0.40 -0.42
C SER A 126 -8.84 0.98 -0.22
N ASN A 127 -9.61 1.96 0.26
CA ASN A 127 -9.05 3.25 0.63
C ASN A 127 -8.34 3.10 1.98
N THR A 128 -7.09 3.56 2.03
CA THR A 128 -6.22 3.41 3.20
C THR A 128 -5.46 4.70 3.50
N VAL A 129 -4.90 4.80 4.70
CA VAL A 129 -3.98 5.87 5.07
C VAL A 129 -2.68 5.79 4.26
N PHE A 130 -2.35 6.89 3.58
CA PHE A 130 -1.13 6.98 2.75
C PHE A 130 0.04 7.53 3.55
N ILE A 131 1.16 6.81 3.53
CA ILE A 131 2.44 7.21 4.12
C ILE A 131 3.04 8.47 3.45
N GLU A 132 2.68 8.73 2.20
CA GLU A 132 3.03 9.95 1.45
C GLU A 132 2.47 11.21 2.12
N SER A 133 1.44 11.08 2.96
CA SER A 133 0.91 12.18 3.80
C SER A 133 1.98 12.77 4.73
N GLY A 134 3.09 12.06 4.97
CA GLY A 134 4.27 12.57 5.66
C GLY A 134 4.83 13.83 5.01
N SER A 135 4.76 13.97 3.69
CA SER A 135 5.17 15.19 2.99
C SER A 135 4.34 16.41 3.38
N GLY A 136 3.01 16.26 3.43
CA GLY A 136 2.11 17.32 3.91
C GLY A 136 2.34 17.66 5.38
N ILE A 137 2.65 16.65 6.21
CA ILE A 137 3.05 16.86 7.61
C ILE A 137 4.37 17.63 7.69
N GLY A 138 5.36 17.32 6.85
CA GLY A 138 6.63 18.04 6.76
C GLY A 138 6.43 19.51 6.37
N GLU A 139 5.45 19.81 5.52
CA GLU A 139 5.07 21.17 5.11
C GLU A 139 4.16 21.90 6.13
N GLY A 140 3.81 21.25 7.25
CA GLY A 140 3.07 21.88 8.35
C GLY A 140 1.57 21.58 8.42
N ALA A 141 1.05 20.64 7.61
CA ALA A 141 -0.35 20.21 7.71
C ALA A 141 -0.60 19.53 9.08
N ARG A 142 -1.57 20.05 9.86
CA ARG A 142 -1.89 19.53 11.21
C ARG A 142 -3.39 19.41 11.52
N THR A 143 -4.27 20.07 10.76
CA THR A 143 -5.70 20.20 11.09
C THR A 143 -6.63 19.30 10.26
N GLY A 144 -6.08 18.53 9.31
CA GLY A 144 -6.86 17.71 8.38
C GLY A 144 -7.50 18.49 7.22
N LEU A 145 -7.53 19.84 7.28
CA LEU A 145 -8.06 20.68 6.21
C LEU A 145 -7.35 20.42 4.86
N ALA A 146 -6.03 20.22 4.90
CA ALA A 146 -5.25 19.84 3.73
C ALA A 146 -5.80 18.57 3.07
N ASN A 147 -6.17 17.56 3.86
CA ASN A 147 -6.73 16.31 3.33
C ASN A 147 -8.12 16.52 2.72
N ILE A 148 -8.95 17.38 3.30
CA ILE A 148 -10.27 17.73 2.75
C ILE A 148 -10.10 18.45 1.40
N VAL A 149 -9.22 19.45 1.34
CA VAL A 149 -8.94 20.19 0.10
C VAL A 149 -8.39 19.25 -0.96
N THR A 150 -7.41 18.41 -0.62
CA THR A 150 -6.87 17.39 -1.53
C THR A 150 -7.97 16.45 -2.02
N GLY A 151 -8.85 15.95 -1.16
CA GLY A 151 -9.99 15.11 -1.54
C GLY A 151 -10.96 15.82 -2.50
N LEU A 152 -11.30 17.07 -2.24
CA LEU A 152 -12.16 17.88 -3.13
C LEU A 152 -11.49 18.12 -4.50
N LEU A 153 -10.17 18.35 -4.51
CA LEU A 153 -9.41 18.49 -5.74
C LEU A 153 -9.36 17.16 -6.52
N PHE A 154 -9.24 16.01 -5.86
CA PHE A 154 -9.33 14.71 -6.52
C PHE A 154 -10.72 14.44 -7.09
N LEU A 155 -11.79 14.86 -6.40
CA LEU A 155 -13.14 14.79 -6.95
C LEU A 155 -13.30 15.68 -8.19
N ALA A 156 -12.74 16.90 -8.18
CA ALA A 156 -12.71 17.75 -9.36
C ALA A 156 -11.82 17.18 -10.47
N ALA A 157 -10.75 16.46 -10.12
CA ALA A 157 -9.85 15.81 -11.06
C ALA A 157 -10.50 14.68 -11.85
N MET A 158 -11.63 14.12 -11.39
CA MET A 158 -12.41 13.15 -12.18
C MET A 158 -12.84 13.69 -13.54
N PHE A 159 -13.07 15.00 -13.66
CA PHE A 159 -13.39 15.63 -14.94
C PHE A 159 -12.17 15.81 -15.84
N LEU A 160 -10.97 15.75 -15.25
CA LEU A 160 -9.66 15.87 -15.90
C LEU A 160 -9.03 14.48 -16.12
N THR A 161 -9.78 13.38 -15.97
CA THR A 161 -9.32 12.01 -16.23
C THR A 161 -8.58 11.85 -17.56
N PRO A 162 -9.00 12.46 -18.69
CA PRO A 162 -8.27 12.35 -19.95
C PRO A 162 -6.86 12.92 -19.90
N LEU A 163 -6.56 13.84 -18.97
CA LEU A 163 -5.20 14.34 -18.76
C LEU A 163 -4.35 13.37 -17.94
N ALA A 164 -4.96 12.66 -16.99
CA ALA A 164 -4.27 11.63 -16.22
C ALA A 164 -3.88 10.43 -17.09
N GLU A 165 -4.71 10.07 -18.08
CA GLU A 165 -4.46 9.00 -19.05
C GLU A 165 -3.31 9.30 -20.03
N ILE A 166 -2.82 10.55 -20.10
CA ILE A 166 -1.65 10.88 -20.94
C ILE A 166 -0.35 10.46 -20.25
N VAL A 167 -0.36 10.25 -18.92
CA VAL A 167 0.83 9.91 -18.15
C VAL A 167 1.24 8.47 -18.48
N PRO A 168 2.41 8.25 -19.11
CA PRO A 168 2.84 6.90 -19.45
C PRO A 168 3.27 6.15 -18.19
N THR A 169 3.07 4.83 -18.22
CA THR A 169 3.36 3.94 -17.08
C THR A 169 4.82 3.97 -16.64
N GLU A 170 5.74 4.25 -17.56
CA GLU A 170 7.17 4.32 -17.33
C GLU A 170 7.54 5.52 -16.45
N VAL A 171 6.91 6.68 -16.70
CA VAL A 171 7.09 7.89 -15.89
C VAL A 171 6.48 7.69 -14.50
N ALA A 172 5.30 7.08 -14.44
CA ALA A 172 4.66 6.73 -13.17
C ALA A 172 5.51 5.75 -12.35
N ALA A 173 6.04 4.69 -12.98
CA ALA A 173 6.92 3.72 -12.34
C ALA A 173 8.21 4.35 -11.80
N ALA A 174 8.85 5.22 -12.60
CA ALA A 174 10.03 5.95 -12.14
C ALA A 174 9.73 6.83 -10.91
N ALA A 175 8.59 7.51 -10.89
CA ALA A 175 8.15 8.27 -9.73
C ALA A 175 7.93 7.37 -8.50
N LEU A 176 7.29 6.20 -8.66
CA LEU A 176 7.06 5.25 -7.58
C LEU A 176 8.37 4.70 -6.99
N VAL A 177 9.41 4.46 -7.80
CA VAL A 177 10.72 4.06 -7.31
C VAL A 177 11.33 5.13 -6.41
N VAL A 178 11.24 6.40 -6.81
CA VAL A 178 11.74 7.53 -5.99
C VAL A 178 10.95 7.64 -4.69
N VAL A 179 9.62 7.51 -4.74
CA VAL A 179 8.77 7.52 -3.54
C VAL A 179 9.16 6.38 -2.60
N GLY A 180 9.32 5.15 -3.11
CA GLY A 180 9.76 4.01 -2.31
C GLY A 180 11.13 4.23 -1.67
N ALA A 181 12.09 4.82 -2.39
CA ALA A 181 13.39 5.17 -1.85
C ALA A 181 13.31 6.22 -0.73
N MET A 182 12.42 7.20 -0.87
CA MET A 182 12.16 8.19 0.18
C MET A 182 11.52 7.54 1.41
N MET A 183 10.59 6.60 1.23
CA MET A 183 9.93 5.89 2.33
C MET A 183 10.90 4.99 3.12
N MET A 184 11.90 4.40 2.45
CA MET A 184 12.94 3.61 3.11
C MET A 184 13.75 4.40 4.16
N THR A 185 13.72 5.73 4.14
CA THR A 185 14.41 6.55 5.15
C THR A 185 13.92 6.31 6.57
N GLN A 186 12.66 5.88 6.73
CA GLN A 186 12.05 5.58 8.04
C GLN A 186 12.73 4.41 8.75
N ILE A 187 13.49 3.57 8.02
CA ILE A 187 14.29 2.49 8.62
C ILE A 187 15.31 3.01 9.64
N LYS A 188 15.74 4.28 9.52
CA LYS A 188 16.68 4.93 10.44
C LYS A 188 16.11 5.11 11.85
N ALA A 189 14.79 5.08 12.01
CA ALA A 189 14.15 5.16 13.33
C ALA A 189 14.21 3.82 14.10
N VAL A 190 14.62 2.73 13.42
CA VAL A 190 14.79 1.41 14.04
C VAL A 190 16.22 1.26 14.54
N ASP A 191 16.37 0.81 15.79
CA ASP A 191 17.67 0.46 16.36
C ASP A 191 18.21 -0.83 15.75
N MET A 192 18.94 -0.69 14.65
CA MET A 192 19.59 -1.80 13.94
C MET A 192 20.84 -2.34 14.63
N SER A 193 21.29 -1.74 15.73
CA SER A 193 22.47 -2.24 16.48
C SER A 193 22.19 -3.56 17.19
N ARG A 194 20.90 -3.85 17.44
CA ARG A 194 20.43 -5.00 18.18
C ARG A 194 19.98 -6.12 17.24
N PHE A 195 20.67 -7.26 17.28
CA PHE A 195 20.33 -8.41 16.44
C PHE A 195 18.91 -8.94 16.68
N ASP A 196 18.42 -8.88 17.93
CA ASP A 196 17.05 -9.29 18.29
C ASP A 196 15.96 -8.41 17.66
N VAL A 197 16.35 -7.26 17.08
CA VAL A 197 15.47 -6.33 16.35
C VAL A 197 15.79 -6.31 14.86
N ALA A 198 17.08 -6.28 14.50
CA ALA A 198 17.56 -6.16 13.14
C ALA A 198 17.14 -7.36 12.27
N LEU A 199 17.25 -8.59 12.79
CA LEU A 199 16.91 -9.77 11.98
C LEU A 199 15.41 -9.84 11.63
N PRO A 200 14.46 -9.64 12.57
CA PRO A 200 13.05 -9.55 12.22
C PRO A 200 12.73 -8.47 11.20
N VAL A 201 13.29 -7.26 11.36
CA VAL A 201 13.03 -6.18 10.41
C VAL A 201 13.62 -6.47 9.04
N PHE A 202 14.82 -7.03 8.98
CA PHE A 202 15.43 -7.48 7.73
C PHE A 202 14.57 -8.52 6.99
N LEU A 203 14.06 -9.52 7.72
CA LEU A 203 13.17 -10.54 7.16
C LEU A 203 11.86 -9.92 6.66
N THR A 204 11.26 -9.00 7.43
CA THR A 204 10.06 -8.26 6.99
C THR A 204 10.29 -7.58 5.65
N VAL A 205 11.34 -6.76 5.55
CA VAL A 205 11.61 -5.94 4.35
C VAL A 205 12.00 -6.80 3.15
N THR A 206 12.72 -7.91 3.36
CA THR A 206 13.23 -8.75 2.26
C THR A 206 12.18 -9.73 1.74
N VAL A 207 11.35 -10.30 2.62
CA VAL A 207 10.34 -11.29 2.22
C VAL A 207 9.19 -10.64 1.45
N MET A 208 8.84 -9.39 1.74
CA MET A 208 7.77 -8.66 1.01
C MET A 208 7.97 -8.69 -0.52
N PRO A 209 9.07 -8.16 -1.08
CA PRO A 209 9.29 -8.14 -2.54
C PRO A 209 9.53 -9.54 -3.11
N PHE A 210 10.25 -10.41 -2.39
CA PHE A 210 10.55 -11.76 -2.89
C PHE A 210 9.32 -12.66 -2.97
N SER A 211 8.32 -12.41 -2.14
CA SER A 211 7.07 -13.17 -2.15
C SER A 211 5.92 -12.43 -2.84
N TYR A 212 6.16 -11.21 -3.34
CA TYR A 212 5.15 -10.32 -3.91
C TYR A 212 3.93 -10.12 -2.98
N SER A 213 4.14 -10.22 -1.66
CA SER A 213 3.07 -10.20 -0.67
C SER A 213 3.51 -9.47 0.61
N ILE A 214 2.82 -8.37 0.89
CA ILE A 214 3.02 -7.60 2.13
C ILE A 214 2.70 -8.48 3.35
N ALA A 215 1.61 -9.26 3.27
CA ALA A 215 1.20 -10.17 4.34
C ALA A 215 2.29 -11.20 4.68
N ASN A 216 2.97 -11.76 3.66
CA ASN A 216 4.05 -12.74 3.88
C ASN A 216 5.25 -12.11 4.58
N GLY A 217 5.63 -10.89 4.18
CA GLY A 217 6.73 -10.19 4.84
C GLY A 217 6.41 -9.82 6.28
N ILE A 218 5.22 -9.27 6.53
CA ILE A 218 4.73 -9.00 7.89
C ILE A 218 4.74 -10.27 8.73
N GLY A 219 4.23 -11.38 8.19
CA GLY A 219 4.20 -12.67 8.87
C GLY A 219 5.59 -13.19 9.23
N ALA A 220 6.53 -13.18 8.28
CA ALA A 220 7.91 -13.58 8.52
C ALA A 220 8.58 -12.72 9.61
N GLY A 221 8.30 -11.42 9.62
CA GLY A 221 8.73 -10.47 10.65
C GLY A 221 8.20 -10.82 12.04
N PHE A 222 6.89 -11.00 12.18
CA PHE A 222 6.27 -11.32 13.47
C PHE A 222 6.73 -12.68 14.02
N VAL A 223 6.79 -13.70 13.17
CA VAL A 223 7.22 -15.05 13.57
C VAL A 223 8.68 -15.02 14.04
N SER A 224 9.57 -14.40 13.26
CA SER A 224 10.97 -14.27 13.64
C SER A 224 11.17 -13.44 14.91
N TRP A 225 10.43 -12.34 15.07
CA TRP A 225 10.45 -11.52 16.29
C TRP A 225 10.11 -12.34 17.54
N VAL A 226 9.01 -13.10 17.49
CA VAL A 226 8.55 -13.91 18.62
C VAL A 226 9.54 -15.02 18.95
N ILE A 227 10.03 -15.74 17.94
CA ILE A 227 10.99 -16.84 18.12
C ILE A 227 12.30 -16.31 18.71
N ILE A 228 12.89 -15.27 18.12
CA ILE A 228 14.19 -14.74 18.56
C ILE A 228 14.11 -14.20 19.98
N ARG A 229 13.05 -13.44 20.32
CA ARG A 229 12.89 -12.95 21.68
C ARG A 229 12.61 -14.05 22.69
N ALA A 230 11.86 -15.08 22.31
CA ALA A 230 11.63 -16.22 23.18
C ALA A 230 12.93 -16.98 23.48
N LEU A 231 13.74 -17.24 22.45
CA LEU A 231 15.04 -17.91 22.58
C LEU A 231 16.07 -17.05 23.32
N SER A 232 15.95 -15.71 23.24
CA SER A 232 16.81 -14.76 23.97
C SER A 232 16.42 -14.59 25.45
N GLY A 233 15.49 -15.40 25.98
CA GLY A 233 15.04 -15.31 27.37
C GLY A 233 14.09 -14.15 27.68
N LYS A 234 13.69 -13.36 26.67
CA LYS A 234 12.79 -12.19 26.78
C LYS A 234 11.33 -12.54 26.49
N SER A 235 10.94 -13.82 26.64
CA SER A 235 9.59 -14.31 26.35
C SER A 235 8.50 -13.58 27.16
N ARG A 236 8.81 -13.14 28.38
CA ARG A 236 7.90 -12.40 29.27
C ARG A 236 7.62 -10.96 28.82
N GLU A 237 8.46 -10.39 27.96
CA GLU A 237 8.23 -9.07 27.37
C GLU A 237 7.30 -9.13 26.15
N ILE A 238 6.97 -10.33 25.66
CA ILE A 238 6.11 -10.52 24.50
C ILE A 238 4.66 -10.54 24.98
N HIS A 239 3.86 -9.60 24.51
CA HIS A 239 2.43 -9.59 24.78
C HIS A 239 1.76 -10.85 24.21
N TRP A 240 0.84 -11.48 24.93
CA TRP A 240 0.21 -12.76 24.54
C TRP A 240 -0.47 -12.72 23.15
N LEU A 241 -0.98 -11.56 22.73
CA LEU A 241 -1.53 -11.38 21.37
C LEU A 241 -0.49 -11.65 20.28
N LEU A 242 0.77 -11.26 20.47
CA LEU A 242 1.83 -11.50 19.48
C LEU A 242 2.08 -12.99 19.26
N TRP A 243 1.94 -13.80 20.31
CA TRP A 243 2.04 -15.25 20.20
C TRP A 243 0.91 -15.84 19.34
N ILE A 244 -0.31 -15.35 19.51
CA ILE A 244 -1.45 -15.77 18.70
C ILE A 244 -1.27 -15.35 17.25
N VAL A 245 -0.84 -14.11 17.01
CA VAL A 245 -0.58 -13.61 15.65
C VAL A 245 0.53 -14.42 14.98
N ALA A 246 1.64 -14.69 15.67
CA ALA A 246 2.71 -15.52 15.14
C ALA A 246 2.23 -16.94 14.83
N ALA A 247 1.44 -17.55 15.72
CA ALA A 247 0.85 -18.87 15.46
C ALA A 247 -0.08 -18.85 14.23
N GLY A 248 -0.89 -17.80 14.07
CA GLY A 248 -1.73 -17.60 12.88
C GLY A 248 -0.92 -17.51 11.58
N PHE A 249 0.20 -16.79 11.58
CA PHE A 249 1.10 -16.73 10.42
C PHE A 249 1.82 -18.05 10.15
N VAL A 250 2.21 -18.79 11.18
CA VAL A 250 2.77 -20.14 11.00
C VAL A 250 1.75 -21.06 10.33
N LEU A 251 0.48 -21.04 10.77
CA LEU A 251 -0.59 -21.81 10.13
C LEU A 251 -0.83 -21.35 8.69
N TYR A 252 -0.82 -20.04 8.45
CA TYR A 252 -0.95 -19.47 7.11
C TYR A 252 0.16 -19.97 6.16
N PHE A 253 1.43 -19.96 6.60
CA PHE A 253 2.53 -20.50 5.80
C PHE A 253 2.48 -22.03 5.67
N ALA A 254 1.98 -22.73 6.69
CA ALA A 254 1.78 -24.17 6.65
C ALA A 254 0.64 -24.62 5.72
N ARG A 255 -0.22 -23.68 5.25
CA ARG A 255 -1.34 -23.98 4.36
C ARG A 255 -0.91 -24.74 3.10
N GLY A 256 0.12 -24.28 2.39
CA GLY A 256 0.57 -24.93 1.16
C GLY A 256 0.96 -26.40 1.38
N PRO A 257 1.87 -26.69 2.34
CA PRO A 257 2.18 -28.06 2.73
C PRO A 257 0.96 -28.87 3.19
N LEU A 258 0.06 -28.28 4.00
CA LEU A 258 -1.13 -28.95 4.52
C LEU A 258 -2.15 -29.31 3.42
N GLU A 259 -2.40 -28.43 2.47
CA GLU A 259 -3.27 -28.71 1.32
C GLU A 259 -2.67 -29.81 0.45
N THR A 260 -1.35 -29.83 0.28
CA THR A 260 -0.66 -30.89 -0.46
C THR A 260 -0.77 -32.24 0.23
N LEU A 261 -0.76 -32.28 1.57
CA LEU A 261 -0.84 -33.50 2.37
C LEU A 261 -2.28 -34.03 2.58
N LEU A 262 -3.28 -33.13 2.51
CA LEU A 262 -4.69 -33.48 2.63
C LEU A 262 -5.34 -33.85 1.28
N LEU A 263 -4.74 -33.42 0.17
CA LEU A 263 -5.18 -33.73 -1.20
C LEU A 263 -4.38 -34.89 -1.85
N SER A 264 -3.40 -35.45 -1.14
CA SER A 264 -2.67 -36.68 -1.49
C SER A 264 -3.26 -37.90 -0.78
#